data_AF-A0A965RWZ1-F1
#
_entry.id   AF-A0A965RWZ1-F1
#
_cell.length_a   1.000
_cell.length_b   1.000
_cell.length_c   1.000
_cell.angle_alpha   90.00
_cell.angle_beta   90.00
_cell.angle_gamma   90.00
#
_symmetry.space_group_name_H-M   'P 1'
#
loop_
_entity.id
_entity.type
_entity.pdbx_description
1 polymer ?
#
loop_
_entity_poly.entity_id
_entity_poly.type
_entity_poly.pdbx_seq_one_letter_code
_entity_poly.pdbx_strand_id
1 'polypeptide(L)'
;MEHFLTKFEYTHKMKKILLLFLLFSLNNFAQTKLTGEWQGIVVLGDKNWKEGQPIYLTISVINGLIDGKIREEKYNSNGFFISKASGKSNENKEISLSEDRILKQSEKNENPCLRQFTLKLNETTGYFEGTFTSKKCMDQKGKVILYKSNYEFNDKNEPLMSHSWVDRFNSDLENGLSSPTRRLIELKEFKFESVYFDYGKDDLKEEYQSYLLRMIKMVKSHSDLRIKITGHTDADGSDSYNDK
;
A
#
# COMPACT_ATOMS: atom_id res chain seq x y z
N MET A 1 46.53 -36.73 -23.45
CA MET A 1 46.05 -35.37 -23.76
C MET A 1 44.52 -35.29 -23.86
N GLU A 2 43.85 -36.36 -24.34
CA GLU A 2 42.38 -36.40 -24.49
C GLU A 2 41.56 -36.39 -23.18
N HIS A 3 42.09 -36.97 -22.09
CA HIS A 3 41.40 -37.00 -20.79
C HIS A 3 41.30 -35.62 -20.08
N PHE A 4 42.14 -34.65 -20.47
CA PHE A 4 42.12 -33.31 -19.87
C PHE A 4 41.08 -32.39 -20.54
N LEU A 5 40.89 -32.55 -21.86
CA LEU A 5 39.94 -31.77 -22.65
C LEU A 5 38.48 -32.08 -22.26
N THR A 6 38.17 -33.37 -22.03
CA THR A 6 36.83 -33.83 -21.63
C THR A 6 36.40 -33.29 -20.25
N LYS A 7 37.32 -33.16 -19.30
CA LYS A 7 37.01 -32.64 -17.96
C LYS A 7 36.75 -31.12 -17.96
N PHE A 8 37.44 -30.40 -18.85
CA PHE A 8 37.31 -28.94 -19.02
C PHE A 8 35.99 -28.57 -19.71
N GLU A 9 35.58 -29.31 -20.73
CA GLU A 9 34.27 -29.13 -21.37
C GLU A 9 33.10 -29.41 -20.42
N TYR A 10 33.22 -30.45 -19.59
CA TYR A 10 32.15 -30.84 -18.66
C TYR A 10 31.94 -29.80 -17.56
N THR A 11 33.01 -29.24 -17.00
CA THR A 11 32.92 -28.16 -16.01
C THR A 11 32.38 -26.86 -16.61
N HIS A 12 32.69 -26.57 -17.87
CA HIS A 12 32.15 -25.39 -18.55
C HIS A 12 30.65 -25.55 -18.87
N LYS A 13 30.20 -26.76 -19.22
CA LYS A 13 28.79 -27.09 -19.47
C LYS A 13 27.97 -27.06 -18.17
N MET A 14 28.50 -27.62 -17.08
CA MET A 14 27.90 -27.57 -15.74
C MET A 14 27.78 -26.13 -15.20
N LYS A 15 28.80 -25.28 -15.39
CA LYS A 15 28.72 -23.86 -15.02
C LYS A 15 27.68 -23.08 -15.84
N LYS A 16 27.53 -23.36 -17.14
CA LYS A 16 26.48 -22.76 -17.98
C LYS A 16 25.07 -23.20 -17.57
N ILE A 17 24.88 -24.47 -17.19
CA ILE A 17 23.60 -24.98 -16.68
C ILE A 17 23.26 -24.35 -15.32
N LEU A 18 24.25 -24.22 -14.42
CA LEU A 18 24.07 -23.57 -13.11
C LEU A 18 23.71 -22.08 -13.26
N LEU A 19 24.33 -21.38 -14.22
CA LEU A 19 24.02 -19.99 -14.54
C LEU A 19 22.59 -19.83 -15.10
N LEU A 20 22.12 -20.79 -15.91
CA LEU A 20 20.75 -20.81 -16.45
C LEU A 20 19.70 -21.01 -15.34
N PHE A 21 20.00 -21.87 -14.35
CA PHE A 21 19.14 -22.08 -13.18
C PHE A 21 19.08 -20.84 -12.27
N LEU A 22 20.20 -20.13 -12.09
CA LEU A 22 20.24 -18.86 -11.34
C LEU A 22 19.41 -17.77 -12.02
N LEU A 23 19.47 -17.66 -13.35
CA LEU A 23 18.67 -16.67 -14.12
C LEU A 23 17.17 -16.95 -14.08
N PHE A 24 16.73 -18.22 -14.01
CA PHE A 24 15.31 -18.57 -13.89
C PHE A 24 14.72 -18.31 -12.50
N SER A 25 15.56 -18.29 -11.46
CA SER A 25 15.09 -18.09 -10.08
C SER A 25 14.74 -16.64 -9.74
N LEU A 26 15.23 -15.66 -10.51
CA LEU A 26 15.04 -14.23 -10.21
C LEU A 26 13.66 -13.68 -10.60
N ASN A 27 12.93 -14.34 -11.51
CA ASN A 27 11.62 -13.85 -11.98
C ASN A 27 10.44 -14.24 -11.07
N ASN A 28 10.62 -15.18 -10.14
CA ASN A 28 9.53 -15.66 -9.27
C ASN A 28 9.28 -14.78 -8.03
N PHE A 29 10.21 -13.89 -7.66
CA PHE A 29 10.09 -13.08 -6.44
C PHE A 29 9.10 -11.92 -6.56
N ALA A 30 8.83 -11.41 -7.76
CA ALA A 30 7.91 -10.29 -7.93
C ALA A 30 6.45 -10.70 -7.70
N GLN A 31 6.07 -11.93 -8.06
CA GLN A 31 4.69 -12.41 -8.03
C GLN A 31 4.21 -12.76 -6.61
N THR A 32 5.10 -13.25 -5.74
CA THR A 32 4.77 -13.56 -4.34
C THR A 32 4.48 -12.31 -3.50
N LYS A 33 4.97 -11.12 -3.92
CA LYS A 33 4.85 -9.87 -3.16
C LYS A 33 3.40 -9.38 -3.04
N LEU A 34 2.55 -9.69 -4.02
CA LEU A 34 1.13 -9.28 -4.05
C LEU A 34 0.23 -10.20 -3.21
N THR A 35 0.67 -11.42 -2.91
CA THR A 35 -0.07 -12.37 -2.06
C THR A 35 -0.28 -11.80 -0.66
N GLY A 36 -1.47 -12.03 -0.09
CA GLY A 36 -1.82 -11.69 1.28
C GLY A 36 -3.13 -10.90 1.38
N GLU A 37 -3.25 -10.20 2.50
CA GLU A 37 -4.43 -9.48 2.93
C GLU A 37 -4.31 -7.98 2.62
N TRP A 38 -5.33 -7.45 1.96
CA TRP A 38 -5.42 -6.05 1.55
C TRP A 38 -6.74 -5.48 2.03
N GLN A 39 -6.74 -4.34 2.69
CA GLN A 39 -7.97 -3.66 3.12
C GLN A 39 -7.98 -2.24 2.61
N GLY A 40 -9.16 -1.67 2.45
CA GLY A 40 -9.30 -0.27 2.07
C GLY A 40 -10.71 0.10 1.70
N ILE A 41 -10.86 1.08 0.82
CA ILE A 41 -12.15 1.72 0.56
C ILE A 41 -12.53 1.53 -0.91
N VAL A 42 -13.78 1.14 -1.14
CA VAL A 42 -14.40 1.10 -2.46
C VAL A 42 -15.46 2.19 -2.57
N VAL A 43 -15.46 2.93 -3.68
CA VAL A 43 -16.35 4.05 -3.92
C VAL A 43 -17.10 3.83 -5.22
N LEU A 44 -18.42 3.93 -5.16
CA LEU A 44 -19.29 3.87 -6.33
C LEU A 44 -19.37 5.24 -7.02
N GLY A 45 -19.22 5.26 -8.33
CA GLY A 45 -19.25 6.47 -9.15
C GLY A 45 -18.10 7.42 -8.83
N ASP A 46 -18.38 8.72 -8.96
CA ASP A 46 -17.38 9.80 -8.82
C ASP A 46 -17.35 10.42 -7.41
N LYS A 47 -17.92 9.71 -6.42
CA LYS A 47 -18.01 10.15 -5.02
C LYS A 47 -16.63 10.31 -4.34
N ASN A 48 -16.64 10.96 -3.18
CA ASN A 48 -15.45 11.10 -2.34
C ASN A 48 -15.12 9.77 -1.62
N TRP A 49 -13.84 9.55 -1.27
CA TRP A 49 -13.41 8.43 -0.43
C TRP A 49 -14.16 8.34 0.91
N LYS A 50 -14.56 9.49 1.49
CA LYS A 50 -15.40 9.56 2.70
C LYS A 50 -16.77 8.90 2.56
N GLU A 51 -17.28 8.74 1.35
CA GLU A 51 -18.55 8.07 1.07
C GLU A 51 -18.38 6.59 0.72
N GLY A 52 -17.14 6.10 0.72
CA GLY A 52 -16.83 4.73 0.35
C GLY A 52 -17.15 3.71 1.43
N GLN A 53 -17.15 2.45 1.02
CA GLN A 53 -17.43 1.30 1.86
C GLN A 53 -16.15 0.52 2.17
N PRO A 54 -16.00 -0.06 3.37
CA PRO A 54 -14.91 -0.97 3.67
C PRO A 54 -14.88 -2.16 2.71
N ILE A 55 -13.70 -2.44 2.16
CA ILE A 55 -13.44 -3.60 1.31
C ILE A 55 -12.16 -4.31 1.76
N TYR A 56 -12.20 -5.63 1.72
CA TYR A 56 -11.12 -6.53 2.11
C TYR A 56 -10.90 -7.54 0.99
N LEU A 57 -9.64 -7.77 0.65
CA LEU A 57 -9.20 -8.62 -0.44
C LEU A 57 -8.12 -9.56 0.08
N THR A 58 -8.41 -10.86 0.05
CA THR A 58 -7.44 -11.90 0.39
C THR A 58 -7.07 -12.63 -0.89
N ILE A 59 -5.81 -12.54 -1.33
CA ILE A 59 -5.36 -13.10 -2.60
C ILE A 59 -4.12 -13.96 -2.46
N SER A 60 -4.10 -15.07 -3.20
CA SER A 60 -2.92 -15.88 -3.46
C SER A 60 -2.55 -15.77 -4.93
N VAL A 61 -1.30 -15.41 -5.21
CA VAL A 61 -0.76 -15.26 -6.56
C VAL A 61 0.26 -16.35 -6.82
N ILE A 62 -0.05 -17.24 -7.78
CA ILE A 62 0.81 -18.37 -8.16
C ILE A 62 0.93 -18.37 -9.68
N ASN A 63 2.16 -18.21 -10.20
CA ASN A 63 2.46 -18.16 -11.63
C ASN A 63 1.57 -17.17 -12.40
N GLY A 64 1.38 -15.98 -11.83
CA GLY A 64 0.57 -14.91 -12.41
C GLY A 64 -0.94 -15.13 -12.35
N LEU A 65 -1.42 -16.27 -11.83
CA LEU A 65 -2.84 -16.55 -11.60
C LEU A 65 -3.20 -16.17 -10.17
N ILE A 66 -4.39 -15.57 -10.01
CA ILE A 66 -4.90 -15.12 -8.72
C ILE A 66 -6.10 -15.96 -8.32
N ASP A 67 -6.05 -16.47 -7.10
CA ASP A 67 -7.18 -17.07 -6.39
C ASP A 67 -7.42 -16.29 -5.09
N GLY A 68 -8.65 -15.88 -4.84
CA GLY A 68 -8.93 -15.04 -3.69
C GLY A 68 -10.39 -14.96 -3.26
N LYS A 69 -10.64 -14.08 -2.29
CA LYS A 69 -11.95 -13.68 -1.81
C LYS A 69 -11.99 -12.18 -1.61
N ILE A 70 -13.13 -11.58 -1.91
CA ILE A 70 -13.43 -10.18 -1.59
C ILE A 70 -14.54 -10.18 -0.56
N ARG A 71 -14.42 -9.31 0.44
CA ARG A 71 -15.47 -9.00 1.39
C ARG A 71 -15.68 -7.50 1.38
N GLU A 72 -16.91 -7.08 1.16
CA GLU A 72 -17.31 -5.67 1.27
C GLU A 72 -18.30 -5.55 2.41
N GLU A 73 -18.07 -4.56 3.26
CA GLU A 73 -18.88 -4.28 4.45
C GLU A 73 -19.55 -2.92 4.29
N LYS A 74 -20.73 -2.76 4.87
CA LYS A 74 -21.41 -1.47 4.98
C LYS A 74 -20.82 -0.70 6.15
N TYR A 75 -20.29 0.48 5.89
CA TYR A 75 -19.71 1.34 6.92
C TYR A 75 -20.73 1.60 8.05
N ASN A 76 -20.26 1.52 9.30
CA ASN A 76 -21.07 1.61 10.53
C ASN A 76 -22.30 0.67 10.61
N SER A 77 -22.25 -0.49 9.95
CA SER A 77 -23.26 -1.53 10.13
C SER A 77 -22.64 -2.94 10.08
N ASN A 78 -23.44 -3.96 10.37
CA ASN A 78 -23.05 -5.38 10.23
C ASN A 78 -23.35 -5.94 8.82
N GLY A 79 -23.75 -5.08 7.88
CA GLY A 79 -24.04 -5.46 6.51
C GLY A 79 -22.76 -5.86 5.77
N PHE A 80 -22.77 -6.99 5.07
CA PHE A 80 -21.64 -7.40 4.24
C PHE A 80 -22.05 -8.36 3.13
N PHE A 81 -21.19 -8.50 2.13
CA PHE A 81 -21.20 -9.64 1.21
C PHE A 81 -19.77 -10.12 0.94
N ILE A 82 -19.66 -11.42 0.65
CA ILE A 82 -18.42 -12.11 0.34
C ILE A 82 -18.55 -12.72 -1.03
N SER A 83 -17.57 -12.49 -1.89
CA SER A 83 -17.47 -13.08 -3.21
C SER A 83 -16.19 -13.91 -3.36
N LYS A 84 -16.27 -14.95 -4.19
CA LYS A 84 -15.09 -15.62 -4.73
C LYS A 84 -14.48 -14.72 -5.79
N ALA A 85 -13.17 -14.53 -5.77
CA ALA A 85 -12.47 -13.76 -6.79
C ALA A 85 -11.38 -14.60 -7.45
N SER A 86 -11.23 -14.43 -8.76
CA SER A 86 -10.14 -14.99 -9.54
C SER A 86 -9.60 -13.94 -10.51
N GLY A 87 -8.37 -14.14 -10.99
CA GLY A 87 -7.76 -13.13 -11.84
C GLY A 87 -6.34 -13.42 -12.28
N LYS A 88 -5.66 -12.37 -12.73
CA LYS A 88 -4.28 -12.43 -13.20
C LYS A 88 -3.47 -11.24 -12.71
N SER A 89 -2.21 -11.47 -12.39
CA SER A 89 -1.21 -10.43 -12.13
C SER A 89 -0.18 -10.37 -13.25
N ASN A 90 0.30 -9.17 -13.58
CA ASN A 90 1.44 -9.01 -14.48
C ASN A 90 2.72 -8.62 -13.72
N GLU A 91 3.84 -8.54 -14.45
CA GLU A 91 5.15 -8.17 -13.91
C GLU A 91 5.20 -6.72 -13.40
N ASN A 92 4.30 -5.85 -13.91
CA ASN A 92 4.18 -4.45 -13.53
C ASN A 92 3.36 -4.22 -12.24
N LYS A 93 3.12 -5.28 -11.46
CA LYS A 93 2.34 -5.23 -10.21
C LYS A 93 0.92 -4.69 -10.41
N GLU A 94 0.36 -4.94 -11.58
CA GLU A 94 -1.03 -4.72 -11.89
C GLU A 94 -1.78 -6.05 -11.80
N ILE A 95 -3.02 -6.00 -11.31
CA ILE A 95 -3.90 -7.16 -11.31
C ILE A 95 -5.24 -6.83 -11.94
N SER A 96 -5.79 -7.85 -12.59
CA SER A 96 -7.18 -7.90 -13.02
C SER A 96 -7.87 -8.98 -12.19
N LEU A 97 -8.96 -8.62 -11.51
CA LEU A 97 -9.75 -9.54 -10.69
C LEU A 97 -11.20 -9.52 -11.19
N SER A 98 -11.87 -10.66 -11.11
CA SER A 98 -13.31 -10.77 -11.29
C SER A 98 -13.93 -11.44 -10.08
N GLU A 99 -15.03 -10.89 -9.58
CA GLU A 99 -15.90 -11.60 -8.65
C GLU A 99 -16.66 -12.67 -9.43
N ASP A 100 -16.42 -13.95 -9.13
CA ASP A 100 -16.96 -15.08 -9.89
C ASP A 100 -18.37 -15.45 -9.43
N ARG A 101 -18.58 -15.41 -8.11
CA ARG A 101 -19.86 -15.71 -7.46
C ARG A 101 -19.91 -15.17 -6.04
N ILE A 102 -21.12 -14.90 -5.56
CA ILE A 102 -21.38 -14.57 -4.16
C ILE A 102 -21.31 -15.87 -3.34
N LEU A 103 -20.56 -15.83 -2.25
CA LEU A 103 -20.42 -16.93 -1.29
C LEU A 103 -21.34 -16.73 -0.08
N LYS A 104 -21.50 -15.50 0.39
CA LYS A 104 -22.30 -15.16 1.57
C LYS A 104 -22.73 -13.70 1.53
N GLN A 105 -23.87 -13.40 2.13
CA GLN A 105 -24.32 -12.03 2.40
C GLN A 105 -25.12 -12.01 3.70
N SER A 106 -25.06 -10.91 4.44
CA SER A 106 -25.85 -10.70 5.67
C SER A 106 -27.32 -10.41 5.37
N GLU A 107 -27.59 -9.68 4.28
CA GLU A 107 -28.92 -9.20 3.92
C GLU A 107 -29.48 -10.03 2.76
N LYS A 108 -30.52 -10.84 3.03
CA LYS A 108 -31.09 -11.78 2.05
C LYS A 108 -31.74 -11.10 0.83
N ASN A 109 -32.15 -9.84 0.97
CA ASN A 109 -32.87 -9.10 -0.09
C ASN A 109 -31.92 -8.28 -0.97
N GLU A 110 -30.63 -8.17 -0.62
CA GLU A 110 -29.66 -7.51 -1.48
C GLU A 110 -29.16 -8.47 -2.55
N ASN A 111 -29.03 -7.99 -3.78
CA ASN A 111 -28.43 -8.73 -4.87
C ASN A 111 -27.14 -8.03 -5.31
N PRO A 112 -26.01 -8.28 -4.63
CA PRO A 112 -24.75 -7.62 -4.94
C PRO A 112 -24.29 -7.98 -6.35
N CYS A 113 -23.84 -6.97 -7.09
CA CYS A 113 -23.38 -7.16 -8.45
C CYS A 113 -21.94 -7.65 -8.46
N LEU A 114 -21.68 -8.69 -9.24
CA LEU A 114 -20.33 -9.15 -9.49
C LEU A 114 -19.57 -8.11 -10.33
N ARG A 115 -18.37 -7.74 -9.87
CA ARG A 115 -17.52 -6.71 -10.46
C ARG A 115 -16.22 -7.27 -11.00
N GLN A 116 -15.64 -6.51 -11.92
CA GLN A 116 -14.30 -6.70 -12.46
C GLN A 116 -13.44 -5.51 -12.02
N PHE A 117 -12.33 -5.79 -11.36
CA PHE A 117 -11.39 -4.81 -10.84
C PHE A 117 -10.12 -4.78 -11.69
N THR A 118 -9.56 -3.60 -11.87
CA THR A 118 -8.20 -3.40 -12.39
C THR A 118 -7.45 -2.53 -11.39
N LEU A 119 -6.39 -3.07 -10.80
CA LEU A 119 -5.63 -2.42 -9.72
C LEU A 119 -4.14 -2.39 -10.06
N LYS A 120 -3.43 -1.35 -9.59
CA LYS A 120 -1.99 -1.18 -9.73
C LYS A 120 -1.36 -0.76 -8.41
N LEU A 121 -0.29 -1.44 -8.01
CA LEU A 121 0.47 -1.05 -6.83
C LEU A 121 1.28 0.23 -7.14
N ASN A 122 0.97 1.31 -6.43
CA ASN A 122 1.80 2.50 -6.38
C ASN A 122 2.96 2.25 -5.42
N GLU A 123 4.18 2.08 -5.93
CA GLU A 123 5.34 1.74 -5.09
C GLU A 123 5.83 2.90 -4.22
N THR A 124 5.54 4.14 -4.63
CA THR A 124 5.91 5.34 -3.90
C THR A 124 5.09 5.47 -2.62
N THR A 125 3.76 5.32 -2.74
CA THR A 125 2.84 5.41 -1.61
C THR A 125 2.62 4.06 -0.93
N GLY A 126 2.81 2.95 -1.63
CA GLY A 126 2.51 1.60 -1.14
C GLY A 126 1.01 1.27 -1.12
N TYR A 127 0.18 2.04 -1.83
CA TYR A 127 -1.25 1.76 -2.02
C TYR A 127 -1.50 0.93 -3.28
N PHE A 128 -2.54 0.12 -3.23
CA PHE A 128 -3.05 -0.62 -4.37
C PHE A 128 -4.32 0.06 -4.87
N GLU A 129 -4.23 0.70 -6.03
CA GLU A 129 -5.25 1.65 -6.49
C GLU A 129 -5.83 1.22 -7.82
N GLY A 130 -7.10 1.51 -8.05
CA GLY A 130 -7.67 1.33 -9.38
C GLY A 130 -9.18 1.47 -9.43
N THR A 131 -9.78 0.77 -10.38
CA THR A 131 -11.20 0.91 -10.71
C THR A 131 -11.90 -0.43 -10.78
N PHE A 132 -13.23 -0.37 -10.73
CA PHE A 132 -14.07 -1.53 -10.99
C PHE A 132 -15.22 -1.18 -11.90
N THR A 133 -15.76 -2.21 -12.57
CA THR A 133 -16.98 -2.13 -13.37
C THR A 133 -17.81 -3.41 -13.17
N SER A 134 -19.11 -3.34 -13.38
CA SER A 134 -19.96 -4.53 -13.51
C SER A 134 -20.57 -4.59 -14.91
N LYS A 135 -20.47 -5.75 -15.57
CA LYS A 135 -21.09 -5.97 -16.89
C LYS A 135 -22.61 -6.10 -16.81
N LYS A 136 -23.13 -6.64 -15.71
CA LYS A 136 -24.56 -6.88 -15.53
C LYS A 136 -25.27 -5.69 -14.89
N CYS A 137 -24.59 -4.97 -14.02
CA CYS A 137 -25.08 -3.76 -13.39
C CYS A 137 -24.34 -2.57 -13.99
N MET A 138 -24.79 -2.09 -15.15
CA MET A 138 -24.06 -1.12 -15.97
C MET A 138 -23.74 0.20 -15.24
N ASP A 139 -24.55 0.57 -14.25
CA ASP A 139 -24.34 1.78 -13.44
C ASP A 139 -23.31 1.57 -12.33
N GLN A 140 -22.88 0.33 -12.06
CA GLN A 140 -21.91 0.01 -11.03
C GLN A 140 -20.48 0.02 -11.55
N LYS A 141 -19.92 1.22 -11.58
CA LYS A 141 -18.50 1.48 -11.77
C LYS A 141 -17.99 2.38 -10.66
N GLY A 142 -16.69 2.38 -10.44
CA GLY A 142 -16.10 3.23 -9.42
C GLY A 142 -14.62 3.00 -9.23
N LYS A 143 -14.13 3.42 -8.07
CA LYS A 143 -12.71 3.39 -7.71
C LYS A 143 -12.51 2.66 -6.39
N VAL A 144 -11.30 2.15 -6.21
CA VAL A 144 -10.91 1.42 -5.00
C VAL A 144 -9.46 1.73 -4.69
N ILE A 145 -9.16 1.82 -3.40
CA ILE A 145 -7.81 2.01 -2.87
C ILE A 145 -7.63 1.09 -1.68
N LEU A 146 -6.56 0.30 -1.68
CA LEU A 146 -6.23 -0.68 -0.65
C LEU A 146 -4.81 -0.47 -0.13
N TYR A 147 -4.55 -0.96 1.07
CA TYR A 147 -3.20 -1.14 1.60
C TYR A 147 -3.06 -2.53 2.20
N LYS A 148 -1.82 -3.01 2.26
CA LYS A 148 -1.49 -4.30 2.85
C LYS A 148 -1.74 -4.28 4.36
N SER A 149 -2.46 -5.28 4.84
CA SER A 149 -2.86 -5.42 6.25
C SER A 149 -2.66 -6.86 6.72
N ASN A 150 -3.01 -7.13 7.98
CA ASN A 150 -2.89 -8.43 8.64
C ASN A 150 -4.19 -8.82 9.36
N TYR A 151 -5.34 -8.41 8.84
CA TYR A 151 -6.64 -8.83 9.37
C TYR A 151 -6.84 -10.34 9.20
N GLU A 152 -7.65 -10.94 10.06
CA GLU A 152 -8.04 -12.36 9.91
C GLU A 152 -9.35 -12.46 9.13
N PHE A 153 -9.29 -13.04 7.92
CA PHE A 153 -10.48 -13.23 7.12
C PHE A 153 -11.44 -14.23 7.79
N ASN A 154 -12.69 -13.84 7.96
CA ASN A 154 -13.75 -14.73 8.41
C ASN A 154 -15.09 -14.39 7.76
N ASP A 155 -16.05 -15.31 7.89
CA ASP A 155 -17.39 -15.15 7.34
C ASP A 155 -18.44 -14.83 8.41
N LYS A 156 -18.04 -14.40 9.61
CA LYS A 156 -18.97 -14.08 10.70
C LYS A 156 -19.86 -12.89 10.32
N ASN A 157 -21.02 -12.82 10.99
CA ASN A 157 -22.02 -11.76 10.79
C ASN A 157 -21.67 -10.47 11.55
N GLU A 158 -20.40 -10.14 11.60
CA GLU A 158 -19.82 -8.97 12.26
C GLU A 158 -18.70 -8.42 11.37
N PRO A 159 -18.40 -7.12 11.46
CA PRO A 159 -17.25 -6.54 10.77
C PRO A 159 -15.94 -7.28 11.08
N LEU A 160 -15.05 -7.43 10.09
CA LEU A 160 -13.73 -8.05 10.31
C LEU A 160 -12.90 -7.28 11.35
N MET A 161 -13.12 -5.97 11.44
CA MET A 161 -12.45 -5.05 12.37
C MET A 161 -13.39 -3.89 12.71
N SER A 162 -13.08 -3.12 13.77
CA SER A 162 -13.77 -1.84 14.01
C SER A 162 -13.61 -0.89 12.82
N HIS A 163 -14.71 -0.40 12.25
CA HIS A 163 -14.70 0.54 11.11
C HIS A 163 -14.03 1.89 11.40
N SER A 164 -13.60 2.18 12.65
CA SER A 164 -12.79 3.37 12.97
C SER A 164 -11.49 3.46 12.15
N TRP A 165 -10.97 2.35 11.64
CA TRP A 165 -9.84 2.38 10.71
C TRP A 165 -10.17 3.09 9.39
N VAL A 166 -11.43 3.09 8.95
CA VAL A 166 -11.89 3.79 7.74
C VAL A 166 -11.76 5.30 7.92
N ASP A 167 -12.12 5.82 9.09
CA ASP A 167 -11.99 7.26 9.40
C ASP A 167 -10.53 7.69 9.43
N ARG A 168 -9.68 6.89 10.08
CA ARG A 168 -8.23 7.08 10.06
C ARG A 168 -7.68 7.03 8.63
N PHE A 169 -8.12 6.06 7.84
CA PHE A 169 -7.63 5.89 6.48
C PHE A 169 -8.08 7.04 5.56
N ASN A 170 -9.31 7.54 5.71
CA ASN A 170 -9.74 8.76 5.02
C ASN A 170 -8.88 9.96 5.41
N SER A 171 -8.60 10.15 6.70
CA SER A 171 -7.70 11.23 7.16
C SER A 171 -6.29 11.09 6.58
N ASP A 172 -5.78 9.87 6.50
CA ASP A 172 -4.49 9.58 5.90
C ASP A 172 -4.44 9.97 4.42
N LEU A 173 -5.48 9.65 3.65
CA LEU A 173 -5.59 10.02 2.24
C LEU A 173 -5.67 11.54 2.07
N GLU A 174 -6.45 12.23 2.90
CA GLU A 174 -6.56 13.70 2.87
C GLU A 174 -5.23 14.39 3.18
N ASN A 175 -4.42 13.79 4.06
CA ASN A 175 -3.10 14.31 4.41
C ASN A 175 -1.98 13.83 3.46
N GLY A 176 -2.31 13.09 2.39
CA GLY A 176 -1.32 12.58 1.44
C GLY A 176 -0.30 11.62 2.05
N LEU A 177 -0.71 10.90 3.09
CA LEU A 177 0.17 9.96 3.79
C LEU A 177 0.25 8.63 3.02
N SER A 178 1.44 8.04 2.97
CA SER A 178 1.70 6.74 2.33
C SER A 178 1.00 5.59 3.07
N SER A 179 0.97 4.37 2.57
CA SER A 179 0.38 3.22 3.29
C SER A 179 1.12 2.93 4.61
N PRO A 180 0.48 2.25 5.58
CA PRO A 180 1.11 1.96 6.88
C PRO A 180 2.48 1.28 6.74
N THR A 181 2.60 0.32 5.83
CA THR A 181 3.89 -0.36 5.58
C THR A 181 4.93 0.59 5.00
N ARG A 182 4.52 1.48 4.07
CA ARG A 182 5.45 2.42 3.44
C ARG A 182 5.94 3.50 4.41
N ARG A 183 5.07 4.01 5.28
CA ARG A 183 5.43 5.00 6.32
C ARG A 183 6.50 4.51 7.28
N LEU A 184 6.52 3.20 7.58
CA LEU A 184 7.57 2.61 8.43
C LEU A 184 8.93 2.63 7.73
N ILE A 185 8.96 2.48 6.41
CA ILE A 185 10.18 2.60 5.61
C ILE A 185 10.61 4.07 5.54
N GLU A 186 9.67 4.98 5.23
CA GLU A 186 9.91 6.43 5.21
C GLU A 186 10.50 6.92 6.54
N LEU A 187 9.95 6.46 7.68
CA LEU A 187 10.46 6.82 9.01
C LEU A 187 11.89 6.33 9.25
N LYS A 188 12.21 5.09 8.84
CA LYS A 188 13.55 4.52 8.96
C LYS A 188 14.58 5.25 8.09
N GLU A 189 14.15 5.72 6.93
CA GLU A 189 15.00 6.43 5.96
C GLU A 189 15.10 7.93 6.26
N PHE A 190 14.22 8.47 7.11
CA PHE A 190 14.18 9.89 7.43
C PHE A 190 15.43 10.32 8.20
N LYS A 191 16.07 11.39 7.72
CA LYS A 191 17.24 11.99 8.35
C LYS A 191 16.89 13.37 8.87
N PHE A 192 17.24 13.63 10.13
CA PHE A 192 17.15 14.96 10.69
C PHE A 192 18.31 15.82 10.19
N GLU A 193 17.97 17.00 9.71
CA GLU A 193 18.88 18.03 9.21
C GLU A 193 18.78 19.25 10.13
N SER A 194 19.91 19.91 10.36
CA SER A 194 19.96 21.20 11.05
C SER A 194 19.44 22.30 10.11
N VAL A 195 18.69 23.25 10.67
CA VAL A 195 18.22 24.44 9.96
C VAL A 195 19.11 25.61 10.38
N TYR A 196 19.72 26.27 9.41
CA TYR A 196 20.61 27.42 9.64
C TYR A 196 19.93 28.73 9.24
N PHE A 197 20.23 29.78 10.00
CA PHE A 197 19.68 31.12 9.82
C PHE A 197 20.77 32.10 9.37
N ASP A 198 20.36 33.24 8.80
CA ASP A 198 21.27 34.34 8.53
C ASP A 198 21.53 35.16 9.80
N TYR A 199 22.63 35.91 9.83
CA TYR A 199 22.99 36.76 10.96
C TYR A 199 21.83 37.71 11.32
N GLY A 200 21.42 37.67 12.60
CA GLY A 200 20.37 38.51 13.15
C GLY A 200 18.97 38.26 12.57
N LYS A 201 18.71 37.10 11.95
CA LYS A 201 17.41 36.72 11.40
C LYS A 201 16.92 35.40 11.96
N ASP A 202 15.60 35.28 12.06
CA ASP A 202 14.85 34.07 12.41
C ASP A 202 13.96 33.57 11.25
N ASP A 203 14.04 34.22 10.10
CA ASP A 203 13.33 33.83 8.89
C ASP A 203 13.81 32.46 8.36
N LEU A 204 12.87 31.56 8.10
CA LEU A 204 13.15 30.28 7.47
C LEU A 204 13.51 30.45 6.00
N LYS A 205 14.70 29.99 5.62
CA LYS A 205 15.14 29.98 4.21
C LYS A 205 14.31 29.01 3.38
N GLU A 206 14.05 29.38 2.12
CA GLU A 206 13.27 28.57 1.19
C GLU A 206 13.86 27.17 0.96
N GLU A 207 15.19 27.04 1.03
CA GLU A 207 15.91 25.76 0.91
C GLU A 207 15.43 24.70 1.91
N TYR A 208 14.97 25.11 3.10
CA TYR A 208 14.46 24.18 4.12
C TYR A 208 12.99 23.81 3.96
N GLN A 209 12.22 24.49 3.09
CA GLN A 209 10.78 24.22 2.96
C GLN A 209 10.50 22.77 2.62
N SER A 210 11.27 22.19 1.70
CA SER A 210 11.10 20.79 1.29
C SER A 210 11.35 19.81 2.45
N TYR A 211 12.37 20.07 3.28
CA TYR A 211 12.70 19.29 4.46
C TYR A 211 11.62 19.41 5.54
N LEU A 212 11.17 20.64 5.82
CA LEU A 212 10.12 20.91 6.81
C LEU A 212 8.79 20.26 6.42
N LEU A 213 8.41 20.28 5.13
CA LEU A 213 7.23 19.56 4.64
C LEU A 213 7.35 18.04 4.84
N ARG A 214 8.55 17.46 4.62
CA ARG A 214 8.80 16.04 4.94
C ARG A 214 8.66 15.78 6.44
N MET A 215 9.18 16.67 7.30
CA MET A 215 9.04 16.55 8.75
C MET A 215 7.57 16.60 9.19
N ILE A 216 6.78 17.53 8.64
CA ILE A 216 5.32 17.60 8.90
C ILE A 216 4.65 16.29 8.51
N LYS A 217 4.98 15.72 7.34
CA LYS A 217 4.47 14.42 6.90
C LYS A 217 4.83 13.32 7.92
N MET A 218 6.07 13.28 8.41
CA MET A 218 6.51 12.29 9.39
C MET A 218 5.72 12.38 10.70
N VAL A 219 5.55 13.59 11.25
CA VAL A 219 4.78 13.82 12.48
C VAL A 219 3.32 13.42 12.30
N LYS A 220 2.69 13.80 11.18
CA LYS A 220 1.30 13.38 10.89
C LYS A 220 1.17 11.87 10.73
N SER A 221 2.21 11.21 10.20
CA SER A 221 2.18 9.78 9.91
C SER A 221 2.36 8.87 11.13
N HIS A 222 2.97 9.37 12.22
CA HIS A 222 3.30 8.61 13.43
C HIS A 222 2.87 9.39 14.67
N SER A 223 1.70 9.06 15.22
CA SER A 223 1.07 9.78 16.35
C SER A 223 1.85 9.70 17.67
N ASP A 224 2.76 8.73 17.78
CA ASP A 224 3.67 8.50 18.90
C ASP A 224 4.98 9.30 18.77
N LEU A 225 5.29 9.87 17.60
CA LEU A 225 6.47 10.69 17.41
C LEU A 225 6.36 11.99 18.24
N ARG A 226 7.44 12.34 18.94
CA ARG A 226 7.60 13.61 19.65
C ARG A 226 8.91 14.24 19.21
N ILE A 227 8.85 15.50 18.80
CA ILE A 227 10.03 16.24 18.32
C ILE A 227 10.34 17.34 19.33
N LYS A 228 11.60 17.43 19.76
CA LYS A 228 12.13 18.58 20.48
C LYS A 228 12.90 19.45 19.49
N ILE A 229 12.45 20.69 19.33
CA ILE A 229 13.16 21.70 18.54
C ILE A 229 14.01 22.50 19.51
N THR A 230 15.30 22.66 19.19
CA THR A 230 16.26 23.40 20.03
C THR A 230 16.95 24.43 19.15
N GLY A 231 16.85 25.70 19.51
CA GLY A 231 17.56 26.80 18.85
C GLY A 231 18.95 27.00 19.44
N HIS A 232 19.88 27.42 18.60
CA HIS A 232 21.23 27.81 19.00
C HIS A 232 21.59 29.09 18.23
N THR A 233 22.20 30.04 18.93
CA THR A 233 22.83 31.22 18.31
C THR A 233 24.33 31.01 18.22
N ASP A 234 25.02 31.91 17.51
CA ASP A 234 26.46 32.06 17.68
C ASP A 234 26.78 32.74 19.02
N ALA A 235 28.07 33.01 19.25
CA ALA A 235 28.57 33.62 20.48
C ALA A 235 28.55 35.16 20.44
N ASP A 236 28.05 35.78 19.36
CA ASP A 236 28.06 37.23 19.21
C ASP A 236 26.80 37.83 19.87
N GLY A 237 26.97 38.94 20.59
CA GLY A 237 25.88 39.60 21.33
C GLY A 237 25.80 39.19 22.81
N SER A 238 24.84 39.79 23.55
CA SER A 238 24.61 39.46 24.96
C SER A 238 23.73 38.23 25.11
N ASP A 239 23.90 37.45 26.19
CA ASP A 239 23.01 36.32 26.53
C ASP A 239 21.53 36.70 26.44
N SER A 240 21.14 37.85 27.01
CA SER A 240 19.75 38.34 26.98
C SER A 240 19.20 38.64 25.57
N TYR A 241 20.07 38.85 24.58
CA TYR A 241 19.68 39.04 23.18
C TYR A 241 19.53 37.69 22.49
N ASN A 242 20.46 36.76 22.73
CA ASN A 242 20.50 35.44 22.13
C ASN A 242 19.46 34.44 22.70
N ASP A 243 19.02 34.65 23.95
CA ASP A 243 18.00 33.82 24.61
C ASP A 243 16.54 34.21 24.26
N LYS A 244 16.34 35.29 23.48
CA LYS A 244 15.01 35.77 23.07
C LYS A 244 14.60 35.19 21.72
#